data_AF-A0A9W4RCK5-F1
#
_entry.id   AF-A0A9W4RCK5-F1
#
_cell.length_a   1.000
_cell.length_b   1.000
_cell.length_c   1.000
_cell.angle_alpha   90.00
_cell.angle_beta   90.00
_cell.angle_gamma   90.00
#
_symmetry.space_group_name_H-M   'P 1'
#
loop_
_entity.id
_entity.type
_entity.pdbx_description
1 polymer ?
#
loop_
_entity_poly.entity_id
_entity_poly.type
_entity_poly.pdbx_seq_one_letter_code
_entity_poly.pdbx_strand_id
1 'polypeptide(L)'
;MSQAIHPAAASTHLPAFLAGPGETDWLLVAMGIFLAIFVLAIGILYLHLHVLPDRIAHNKVQLQIVCVLGLLAMFTHMHIFWIAGLLLALVDIPDFITPLKRIVAATETIAGAKHRPE
;
A
#
# COMPACT_ATOMS: atom_id res chain seq x y z
N MET A 1 -12.07 52.37 -15.07
CA MET A 1 -12.56 53.08 -13.87
C MET A 1 -11.79 52.55 -12.69
N SER A 2 -11.04 53.42 -12.01
CA SER A 2 -10.14 53.03 -10.91
C SER A 2 -10.98 52.60 -9.71
N GLN A 3 -10.92 51.31 -9.36
CA GLN A 3 -11.65 50.78 -8.21
C GLN A 3 -10.94 51.28 -6.95
N ALA A 4 -11.59 52.20 -6.22
CA ALA A 4 -11.07 52.72 -4.96
C ALA A 4 -10.84 51.56 -3.99
N ILE A 5 -9.57 51.33 -3.64
CA ILE A 5 -9.18 50.35 -2.63
C ILE A 5 -9.76 50.83 -1.30
N HIS A 6 -10.56 49.98 -0.66
CA HIS A 6 -11.24 50.29 0.60
C HIS A 6 -10.20 50.69 1.67
N PRO A 7 -10.37 51.79 2.41
CA PRO A 7 -9.37 52.31 3.35
C PRO A 7 -9.05 51.37 4.54
N ALA A 8 -9.86 50.33 4.73
CA ALA A 8 -9.58 49.23 5.66
C ALA A 8 -8.50 48.24 5.16
N ALA A 9 -8.19 48.22 3.86
CA ALA A 9 -7.11 47.40 3.29
C ALA A 9 -5.72 48.04 3.45
N ALA A 10 -5.65 49.31 3.86
CA ALA A 10 -4.42 50.09 3.92
C ALA A 10 -3.83 50.26 5.33
N SER A 11 -4.47 49.74 6.39
CA SER A 11 -4.15 50.12 7.78
C SER A 11 -3.91 48.97 8.76
N THR A 12 -3.74 47.73 8.31
CA THR A 12 -3.30 46.63 9.18
C THR A 12 -2.33 45.76 8.40
N HIS A 13 -1.09 45.73 8.89
CA HIS A 13 0.01 44.87 8.47
C HIS A 13 -0.51 43.55 7.88
N LEU A 14 -0.35 43.39 6.56
CA LEU A 14 -0.65 42.12 5.92
C LEU A 14 0.19 41.05 6.62
N PRO A 15 -0.41 39.93 7.05
CA PRO A 15 0.35 38.83 7.62
C PRO A 15 1.46 38.38 6.66
N ALA A 16 2.63 38.02 7.20
CA ALA A 16 3.83 37.70 6.41
C ALA A 16 3.68 36.54 5.40
N PHE A 17 2.57 35.81 5.45
CA PHE A 17 2.22 34.71 4.56
C PHE A 17 1.30 35.11 3.39
N LEU A 18 0.79 36.35 3.34
CA LEU A 18 0.09 36.87 2.16
C LEU A 18 1.06 37.65 1.27
N ALA A 19 1.23 37.21 0.03
CA ALA A 19 2.02 37.96 -0.95
C ALA A 19 1.31 39.26 -1.36
N GLY A 20 2.08 40.35 -1.46
CA GLY A 20 1.59 41.61 -2.01
C GLY A 20 1.38 41.55 -3.54
N PRO A 21 0.68 42.53 -4.13
CA PRO A 21 0.50 42.59 -5.58
C PRO A 21 1.85 42.71 -6.29
N GLY A 22 2.21 41.70 -7.10
CA GLY A 22 3.47 41.65 -7.84
C GLY A 22 4.64 40.99 -7.10
N GLU A 23 4.45 40.53 -5.86
CA GLU A 23 5.43 39.74 -5.12
C GLU A 23 5.22 38.24 -5.31
N THR A 24 6.28 37.45 -5.15
CA THR A 24 6.20 35.98 -5.22
C THR A 24 5.70 35.43 -3.88
N ASP A 25 4.62 34.65 -3.93
CA ASP A 25 4.11 33.91 -2.78
C ASP A 25 5.02 32.72 -2.46
N TRP A 26 6.00 32.97 -1.58
CA TRP A 26 6.97 31.99 -1.15
C TRP A 26 6.30 30.82 -0.40
N LEU A 27 5.19 31.06 0.30
CA LEU A 27 4.49 30.03 1.06
C LEU A 27 3.73 29.10 0.11
N LEU A 28 3.07 29.67 -0.91
CA LEU A 28 2.46 28.89 -2.00
C LEU A 28 3.51 28.01 -2.69
N VAL A 29 4.67 28.56 -3.02
CA VAL A 29 5.75 27.81 -3.67
C VAL A 29 6.28 26.70 -2.76
N ALA A 30 6.57 27.01 -1.49
CA ALA A 30 7.05 26.02 -0.52
C ALA A 30 6.02 24.89 -0.31
N MET A 31 4.74 25.23 -0.18
CA MET A 31 3.66 24.26 -0.02
C MET A 31 3.49 23.40 -1.29
N GLY A 32 3.65 23.99 -2.47
CA GLY A 32 3.62 23.26 -3.74
C GLY A 32 4.76 22.24 -3.84
N ILE A 33 5.98 22.63 -3.46
CA ILE A 33 7.13 21.72 -3.41
C ILE A 33 6.91 20.63 -2.36
N PHE A 34 6.45 20.99 -1.17
CA PHE A 34 6.13 20.06 -0.11
C PHE A 34 5.08 19.03 -0.56
N LEU A 35 3.99 19.48 -1.19
CA LEU A 35 2.94 18.61 -1.72
C LEU A 35 3.50 17.65 -2.77
N ALA A 36 4.35 18.13 -3.69
CA ALA A 36 4.97 17.29 -4.71
C ALA A 36 5.85 16.20 -4.08
N ILE A 37 6.69 16.56 -3.10
CA ILE A 37 7.53 15.59 -2.38
C ILE A 37 6.66 14.61 -1.59
N PHE A 38 5.61 15.09 -0.92
CA PHE A 38 4.74 14.25 -0.11
C PHE A 38 3.99 13.22 -0.95
N VAL A 39 3.46 13.63 -2.10
CA VAL A 39 2.80 12.73 -3.05
C VAL A 39 3.78 11.68 -3.59
N LEU A 40 5.00 12.10 -3.96
CA LEU A 40 6.04 11.17 -4.40
C LEU A 40 6.44 10.20 -3.28
N ALA A 41 6.59 10.66 -2.05
CA ALA A 41 6.95 9.83 -0.91
C ALA A 41 5.87 8.77 -0.63
N ILE A 42 4.60 9.15 -0.62
CA ILE A 42 3.48 8.20 -0.48
C ILE A 42 3.44 7.24 -1.68
N GLY A 43 3.65 7.73 -2.90
CA GLY A 43 3.69 6.88 -4.09
C GLY A 43 4.79 5.82 -4.02
N ILE A 44 6.00 6.20 -3.61
CA ILE A 44 7.13 5.28 -3.42
C ILE A 44 6.81 4.28 -2.31
N LEU A 45 6.25 4.73 -1.19
CA LEU A 45 5.84 3.85 -0.10
C LEU A 45 4.79 2.83 -0.57
N TYR A 46 3.79 3.27 -1.33
CA TYR A 46 2.77 2.39 -1.89
C TYR A 46 3.36 1.32 -2.81
N LEU A 47 4.24 1.72 -3.73
CA LEU A 47 4.93 0.77 -4.62
C LEU A 47 5.81 -0.20 -3.82
N HIS A 48 6.47 0.26 -2.77
CA HIS A 48 7.31 -0.59 -1.92
C HIS A 48 6.48 -1.61 -1.13
N LEU A 49 5.34 -1.19 -0.54
CA LEU A 49 4.39 -2.09 0.11
C LEU A 49 3.83 -3.13 -0.84
N HIS A 50 3.69 -2.82 -2.13
CA HIS A 50 3.18 -3.76 -3.13
C HIS A 50 4.18 -4.88 -3.47
N VAL A 51 5.48 -4.62 -3.35
CA VAL A 51 6.55 -5.59 -3.62
C VAL A 51 6.91 -6.40 -2.37
N LEU A 52 6.55 -5.90 -1.18
CA LEU A 52 6.84 -6.55 0.10
C LEU A 52 6.29 -8.00 0.23
N PRO A 53 5.06 -8.33 -0.24
CA PRO A 53 4.52 -9.69 -0.15
C PRO A 53 5.37 -10.74 -0.86
N ASP A 54 6.03 -10.35 -1.96
CA ASP A 54 6.85 -11.25 -2.78
C ASP A 54 8.13 -11.70 -2.06
N ARG A 55 8.68 -10.85 -1.18
CA ARG A 55 9.91 -11.15 -0.44
C ARG A 55 9.69 -11.89 0.88
N ILE A 56 8.50 -11.78 1.46
CA ILE A 56 8.20 -12.31 2.81
C ILE A 56 7.45 -13.65 2.72
N ALA A 57 6.59 -13.84 1.72
CA ALA A 57 5.78 -15.04 1.61
C ALA A 57 6.64 -16.27 1.26
N HIS A 58 6.91 -17.11 2.26
CA HIS A 58 7.60 -18.40 2.06
C HIS A 58 6.73 -19.46 1.35
N ASN A 59 5.40 -19.30 1.36
CA ASN A 59 4.45 -20.30 0.86
C ASN A 59 3.75 -19.85 -0.43
N LYS A 60 3.85 -20.67 -1.49
CA LYS A 60 3.19 -20.43 -2.80
C LYS A 60 1.69 -20.17 -2.69
N VAL A 61 1.00 -20.88 -1.79
CA VAL A 61 -0.47 -20.77 -1.61
C VAL A 61 -0.84 -19.44 -0.95
N GLN A 62 -0.04 -18.98 0.03
CA GLN A 62 -0.26 -17.70 0.69
C GLN A 62 -0.14 -16.55 -0.31
N LEU A 63 0.90 -16.57 -1.16
CA LEU A 63 1.08 -15.57 -2.20
C LEU A 63 -0.08 -15.55 -3.22
N GLN A 64 -0.61 -16.72 -3.60
CA GLN A 64 -1.79 -16.80 -4.47
C GLN A 64 -3.03 -16.14 -3.83
N ILE A 65 -3.28 -16.40 -2.54
CA ILE A 65 -4.40 -15.80 -1.81
C ILE A 65 -4.23 -14.28 -1.73
N VAL A 66 -3.02 -13.80 -1.41
CA VAL A 66 -2.70 -12.36 -1.37
C VAL A 66 -2.93 -11.71 -2.74
N CYS A 67 -2.50 -12.34 -3.83
CA CYS A 67 -2.75 -11.87 -5.19
C CYS A 67 -4.24 -11.78 -5.53
N VAL A 68 -5.04 -12.77 -5.13
CA VAL A 68 -6.50 -12.76 -5.35
C VAL A 68 -7.16 -11.64 -4.55
N LEU A 69 -6.75 -11.41 -3.28
CA LEU A 69 -7.23 -10.29 -2.48
C LEU A 69 -6.87 -8.93 -3.11
N GLY A 70 -5.66 -8.80 -3.66
CA GLY A 70 -5.24 -7.60 -4.40
C GLY A 70 -6.06 -7.37 -5.68
N LEU A 71 -6.34 -8.44 -6.44
CA LEU A 71 -7.20 -8.36 -7.63
C LEU A 71 -8.63 -7.94 -7.26
N LEU A 72 -9.19 -8.49 -6.17
CA LEU A 72 -10.50 -8.09 -5.65
C LEU A 72 -10.51 -6.62 -5.19
N ALA A 73 -9.43 -6.15 -4.56
CA ALA A 73 -9.29 -4.75 -4.16
C ALA A 73 -9.33 -3.81 -5.38
N MET A 74 -8.63 -4.15 -6.47
CA MET A 74 -8.68 -3.39 -7.73
C MET A 74 -10.06 -3.43 -8.40
N PHE A 75 -10.69 -4.61 -8.45
CA PHE A 75 -12.01 -4.78 -9.08
C PHE A 75 -13.12 -4.01 -8.35
N THR A 76 -13.11 -4.06 -7.01
CA THR A 76 -14.13 -3.41 -6.18
C THR A 76 -13.78 -1.96 -5.80
N HIS A 77 -12.52 -1.55 -6.01
CA HIS A 77 -11.96 -0.30 -5.51
C HIS A 77 -12.03 -0.16 -3.97
N MET A 78 -12.15 -1.27 -3.24
CA MET A 78 -12.18 -1.27 -1.78
C MET A 78 -10.79 -1.55 -1.19
N HIS A 79 -10.24 -0.54 -0.50
CA HIS A 79 -8.92 -0.64 0.14
C HIS A 79 -8.82 -1.70 1.23
N ILE A 80 -9.95 -2.14 1.82
CA ILE A 80 -9.96 -3.14 2.88
C ILE A 80 -9.35 -4.48 2.44
N PHE A 81 -9.60 -4.89 1.19
CA PHE A 81 -9.05 -6.13 0.66
C PHE A 81 -7.54 -6.07 0.45
N TRP A 82 -7.04 -4.91 0.02
CA TRP A 82 -5.61 -4.68 -0.12
C TRP A 82 -4.91 -4.69 1.25
N ILE A 83 -5.49 -4.01 2.25
CA ILE A 83 -4.97 -4.01 3.62
C ILE A 83 -4.99 -5.42 4.21
N ALA A 84 -6.08 -6.16 4.03
CA ALA A 84 -6.20 -7.54 4.51
C ALA A 84 -5.16 -8.46 3.84
N GLY A 85 -4.93 -8.31 2.53
CA GLY A 85 -3.90 -9.06 1.81
C GLY A 85 -2.49 -8.74 2.32
N LEU A 86 -2.20 -7.47 2.60
CA LEU A 86 -0.92 -7.04 3.16
C LEU A 86 -0.71 -7.59 4.59
N LEU A 87 -1.74 -7.52 5.42
CA LEU A 87 -1.71 -8.07 6.78
C LEU A 87 -1.49 -9.60 6.76
N LEU A 88 -2.17 -10.29 5.84
CA LEU A 88 -2.03 -11.73 5.63
C LEU A 88 -0.62 -12.11 5.14
N ALA A 89 0.02 -11.27 4.33
CA ALA A 89 1.39 -11.48 3.86
C ALA A 89 2.43 -11.28 4.98
N LEU A 90 2.12 -10.44 5.98
CA LEU A 90 2.99 -10.18 7.12
C LEU A 90 2.93 -11.27 8.20
N VAL A 91 1.81 -12.00 8.28
CA VAL A 91 1.64 -13.11 9.22
C VAL A 91 2.10 -14.41 8.55
N ASP A 92 3.08 -15.08 9.14
CA ASP A 92 3.49 -16.40 8.67
C ASP A 92 2.45 -17.46 9.04
N ILE A 93 1.71 -17.93 8.03
CA ILE A 93 0.80 -19.07 8.20
C ILE A 93 1.62 -20.36 8.04
N PRO A 94 1.62 -21.26 9.04
CA PRO A 94 2.37 -22.51 8.95
C PRO A 94 1.79 -23.44 7.86
N ASP A 95 2.65 -24.21 7.20
CA ASP A 95 2.24 -25.17 6.16
C ASP A 95 1.57 -26.41 6.79
N PHE A 96 0.24 -26.43 6.76
CA PHE A 96 -0.57 -27.55 7.25
C PHE A 96 -0.69 -28.72 6.26
N ILE A 97 -0.36 -28.51 4.99
CA ILE A 97 -0.55 -29.50 3.93
C ILE A 97 0.58 -30.54 3.95
N THR A 98 1.82 -30.09 4.18
CA THR A 98 2.98 -30.99 4.22
C THR A 98 2.87 -32.06 5.32
N PRO A 99 2.51 -31.75 6.58
CA PRO A 99 2.28 -32.76 7.61
C PRO A 99 1.16 -33.75 7.23
N LEU A 100 0.06 -33.25 6.67
CA LEU A 100 -1.07 -34.08 6.26
C LEU A 100 -0.67 -35.08 5.18
N LYS A 101 0.08 -34.63 4.16
CA LYS A 101 0.63 -35.52 3.12
C LYS A 101 1.54 -36.60 3.69
N ARG A 102 2.32 -36.30 4.73
CA ARG A 102 3.16 -37.30 5.41
C ARG A 102 2.32 -38.35 6.14
N ILE A 103 1.20 -37.95 6.77
CA ILE A 103 0.27 -38.88 7.41
C ILE A 103 -0.39 -39.80 6.36
N VAL A 104 -0.84 -39.22 5.24
CA VAL A 104 -1.42 -40.00 4.12
C VAL A 104 -0.39 -41.00 3.57
N ALA A 105 0.83 -40.56 3.28
CA ALA A 105 1.89 -41.44 2.76
C ALA A 105 2.29 -42.54 3.75
N ALA A 106 2.32 -42.24 5.05
CA ALA A 106 2.54 -43.24 6.09
C ALA A 106 1.40 -44.27 6.12
N THR A 107 0.15 -43.80 5.99
CA THR A 107 -1.05 -44.65 5.96
C THR A 107 -1.07 -45.54 4.71
N GLU A 108 -0.74 -45.00 3.53
CA GLU A 108 -0.60 -45.78 2.28
C GLU A 108 0.47 -46.87 2.39
N THR A 109 1.56 -46.57 3.09
CA THR A 109 2.63 -47.54 3.35
C THR A 109 2.16 -48.65 4.29
N ILE A 110 1.43 -48.31 5.36
CA ILE A 110 0.87 -49.28 6.32
C ILE A 110 -0.24 -50.13 5.67
N ALA A 111 -1.07 -49.50 4.83
CA ALA A 111 -2.15 -50.16 4.10
C ALA A 111 -1.66 -51.04 2.93
N GLY A 112 -0.34 -51.07 2.66
CA GLY A 112 0.24 -51.86 1.55
C GLY A 112 -0.13 -51.34 0.16
N ALA A 113 -0.69 -50.13 0.06
CA ALA A 113 -1.11 -49.51 -1.20
C ALA A 113 0.08 -48.96 -2.02
N LYS A 114 1.25 -48.79 -1.39
CA LYS A 114 2.47 -48.38 -2.07
C LYS A 114 3.04 -49.54 -2.90
N HIS A 115 2.50 -49.73 -4.09
CA HIS A 115 3.07 -50.63 -5.10
C HIS A 115 4.48 -50.13 -5.45
N ARG A 116 5.49 -50.95 -5.11
CA ARG A 116 6.89 -50.72 -5.46
C ARG A 116 7.01 -50.87 -6.98
N PRO A 117 7.33 -49.83 -7.76
CA PRO A 117 7.69 -50.03 -9.15
C PRO A 117 9.02 -50.81 -9.16
N GLU A 118 9.02 -51.96 -9.82
CA GLU A 118 10.23 -52.65 -10.26
C GLU A 118 11.02 -51.85 -11.31
#